data_AF-A0A976PY56-F1
#
_entry.id   AF-A0A976PY56-F1
#
_cell.length_a   1.000
_cell.length_b   1.000
_cell.length_c   1.000
_cell.angle_alpha   90.00
_cell.angle_beta   90.00
_cell.angle_gamma   90.00
#
_symmetry.space_group_name_H-M   'P 1'
#
loop_
_entity.id
_entity.type
_entity.pdbx_description
1 polymer ?
#
loop_
_entity_poly.entity_id
_entity_poly.type
_entity_poly.pdbx_seq_one_letter_code
_entity_poly.pdbx_strand_id
1 'polypeptide(L)'
;MRNFCHIQSCPPLVRIAVFSALALLIPLTASTQENEDCLMCHEDPDLTGTRDGLEISVHVDPEVFSASIHADVDCIMCHMDLEGTDFHDEEVEPVDCSMCHDREA
;
A
#
# COMPACT_ATOMS: atom_id res chain seq x y z
N MET A 1 -1.44 -50.07 6.08
CA MET A 1 -2.22 -50.21 4.83
C MET A 1 -3.69 -50.16 5.21
N ARG A 2 -4.59 -49.25 4.81
CA ARG A 2 -4.59 -48.03 4.00
C ARG A 2 -5.85 -47.26 4.48
N ASN A 3 -5.69 -46.08 5.08
CA ASN A 3 -6.78 -45.22 5.56
C ASN A 3 -7.40 -44.41 4.40
N PHE A 4 -7.95 -45.08 3.39
CA PHE A 4 -8.48 -44.44 2.17
C PHE A 4 -10.00 -44.56 1.98
N CYS A 5 -10.76 -44.90 3.03
CA CYS A 5 -12.21 -45.16 2.92
C CYS A 5 -13.08 -44.11 3.64
N HIS A 6 -12.96 -42.82 3.27
CA HIS A 6 -13.97 -41.81 3.65
C HIS A 6 -14.18 -40.69 2.63
N ILE A 7 -13.37 -40.63 1.56
CA ILE A 7 -13.35 -39.49 0.63
C ILE A 7 -14.16 -39.76 -0.66
N GLN A 8 -14.44 -41.03 -1.00
CA GLN A 8 -15.04 -41.41 -2.29
C GLN A 8 -16.58 -41.37 -2.32
N SER A 9 -17.25 -41.28 -1.17
CA SER A 9 -18.72 -41.43 -1.06
C SER A 9 -19.49 -40.12 -0.88
N CYS A 10 -18.80 -38.98 -0.82
CA CYS A 10 -19.47 -37.68 -0.69
C CYS A 10 -19.99 -37.23 -2.06
N PRO A 11 -21.29 -36.88 -2.19
CA PRO A 11 -21.86 -36.42 -3.45
C PRO A 11 -21.10 -35.16 -3.92
N PRO A 12 -20.91 -34.98 -5.24
CA PRO A 12 -20.10 -33.90 -5.80
C PRO A 12 -20.55 -32.51 -5.30
N LEU A 13 -21.84 -32.35 -5.02
CA LEU A 13 -22.43 -31.13 -4.46
C LEU A 13 -21.93 -30.81 -3.04
N VAL A 14 -21.74 -31.82 -2.19
CA VAL A 14 -21.22 -31.62 -0.82
C VAL A 14 -19.73 -31.26 -0.87
N ARG A 15 -18.98 -31.83 -1.81
CA ARG A 15 -17.57 -31.48 -2.02
C ARG A 15 -17.44 -30.02 -2.48
N ILE A 16 -18.25 -29.61 -3.47
CA ILE A 16 -18.27 -28.21 -3.94
C ILE A 16 -18.66 -27.27 -2.79
N ALA A 17 -19.71 -27.58 -2.03
CA ALA A 17 -20.15 -26.74 -0.90
C ALA A 17 -19.08 -26.60 0.19
N VAL A 18 -18.35 -27.68 0.52
CA VAL A 18 -17.25 -27.64 1.50
C VAL A 18 -16.07 -26.83 0.97
N PHE A 19 -15.68 -26.99 -0.31
CA PHE A 19 -14.61 -26.20 -0.91
C PHE A 19 -14.98 -24.71 -1.03
N SER A 20 -16.22 -24.38 -1.39
CA SER A 20 -16.71 -22.99 -1.43
C SER A 20 -16.79 -22.36 -0.04
N ALA A 21 -17.23 -23.10 0.98
CA ALA A 21 -17.26 -22.61 2.36
C ALA A 21 -15.85 -22.41 2.94
N LEU A 22 -14.89 -23.26 2.56
CA LEU A 22 -13.50 -23.15 3.02
C LEU A 22 -12.76 -21.99 2.36
N ALA A 23 -13.02 -21.70 1.07
CA ALA A 23 -12.45 -20.56 0.36
C ALA A 23 -12.89 -19.20 0.94
N LEU A 24 -14.07 -19.14 1.57
CA LEU A 24 -14.60 -17.93 2.20
C LEU A 24 -13.90 -17.57 3.52
N LEU A 25 -13.11 -18.49 4.09
CA LEU A 25 -12.35 -18.29 5.34
C LEU A 25 -10.92 -17.81 5.10
N ILE A 26 -10.51 -17.62 3.84
CA ILE A 26 -9.18 -17.09 3.52
C ILE A 26 -9.28 -15.56 3.57
N PRO A 27 -8.66 -14.88 4.56
CA PRO A 27 -8.61 -13.44 4.54
C PRO A 27 -7.82 -13.00 3.31
N LEU A 28 -8.46 -12.22 2.45
CA LEU A 28 -7.80 -11.59 1.32
C LEU A 28 -7.01 -10.39 1.86
N THR A 29 -5.83 -10.63 2.40
CA THR A 29 -4.93 -9.56 2.84
C THR A 29 -4.25 -8.99 1.60
N ALA A 30 -4.93 -8.07 0.93
CA ALA A 30 -4.25 -7.12 0.06
C ALA A 30 -3.66 -6.04 0.98
N SER A 31 -2.36 -6.12 1.27
CA SER A 31 -1.65 -5.01 1.89
C SER A 31 -1.39 -4.00 0.79
N THR A 32 -2.16 -2.93 0.79
CA THR A 32 -1.83 -1.71 0.04
C THR A 32 -0.92 -0.88 0.93
N GLN A 33 0.06 -0.20 0.35
CA GLN A 33 0.86 0.75 1.11
C GLN A 33 -0.03 1.92 1.54
N GLU A 34 0.00 2.25 2.83
CA GLU A 34 -0.81 3.32 3.43
C GLU A 34 0.07 4.52 3.79
N ASN A 35 -0.54 5.70 3.97
CA ASN A 35 0.21 6.92 4.35
C ASN A 35 1.00 6.75 5.65
N GLU A 36 0.47 5.96 6.59
CA GLU A 36 1.14 5.64 7.84
C GLU A 36 2.49 4.94 7.64
N ASP A 37 2.64 4.14 6.58
CA ASP A 37 3.90 3.46 6.27
C ASP A 37 5.01 4.47 5.95
N CYS A 38 4.68 5.51 5.18
CA CYS A 38 5.61 6.58 4.82
C CYS A 38 5.90 7.48 6.04
N LEU A 39 4.85 7.81 6.80
CA LEU A 39 4.93 8.71 7.95
C LEU A 39 5.73 8.13 9.11
N MET A 40 5.93 6.80 9.19
CA MET A 40 6.83 6.18 10.17
C MET A 40 8.24 6.82 10.20
N CYS A 41 8.69 7.35 9.07
CA CYS A 41 9.94 8.12 8.98
C CYS A 41 9.67 9.60 8.69
N HIS A 42 8.76 9.90 7.76
CA HIS A 42 8.55 11.26 7.27
C HIS A 42 7.88 12.21 8.27
N GLU A 43 7.32 11.72 9.38
CA GLU A 43 6.78 12.59 10.44
C GLU A 43 7.87 13.22 11.33
N ASP A 44 9.13 12.81 11.21
CA ASP A 44 10.23 13.35 12.02
C ASP A 44 10.65 14.75 11.53
N PRO A 45 10.55 15.81 12.36
CA PRO A 45 10.91 17.18 11.97
C PRO A 45 12.40 17.37 11.68
N ASP A 46 13.26 16.48 12.17
CA ASP A 46 14.70 16.53 11.95
C ASP A 46 15.13 15.70 10.73
N LEU A 47 14.19 15.00 10.06
CA LEU A 47 14.51 14.16 8.90
C LEU A 47 14.85 15.01 7.67
N THR A 48 16.00 14.68 7.08
CA THR A 48 16.52 15.28 5.87
C THR A 48 16.72 14.26 4.77
N GLY A 49 16.64 14.70 3.52
CA GLY A 49 16.99 13.93 2.33
C GLY A 49 17.83 14.79 1.38
N THR A 50 18.25 14.19 0.26
CA THR A 50 19.06 14.86 -0.75
C THR A 50 18.25 15.07 -2.03
N ARG A 51 18.30 16.29 -2.58
CA ARG A 51 17.76 16.60 -3.91
C ARG A 51 18.73 17.48 -4.67
N ASP A 52 19.11 17.08 -5.88
CA ASP A 52 20.10 17.80 -6.70
C ASP A 52 21.44 18.04 -5.96
N GLY A 53 21.82 17.11 -5.07
CA GLY A 53 23.01 17.22 -4.22
C GLY A 53 22.92 18.21 -3.06
N LEU A 54 21.73 18.75 -2.77
CA LEU A 54 21.45 19.62 -1.63
C LEU A 54 20.68 18.86 -0.56
N GLU A 55 21.08 19.03 0.70
CA GLU A 55 20.32 18.55 1.86
C GLU A 55 19.08 19.43 2.05
N ILE A 56 17.92 18.78 2.12
CA ILE A 56 16.61 19.42 2.32
C ILE A 56 15.84 18.69 3.42
N SER A 57 14.94 19.40 4.11
CA SER A 57 13.97 18.73 4.97
C SER A 57 12.98 17.96 4.10
N VAL A 58 12.70 16.71 4.51
CA VAL A 58 11.67 15.85 3.90
C VAL A 58 10.55 15.54 4.90
N HIS A 59 10.46 16.33 5.97
CA HIS A 59 9.44 16.23 6.99
C HIS A 59 8.05 16.55 6.42
N VAL A 60 7.09 15.71 6.77
CA VAL A 60 5.66 15.89 6.54
C VAL A 60 4.96 15.90 7.88
N ASP A 61 4.35 17.03 8.23
CA ASP A 61 3.51 17.12 9.42
C ASP A 61 2.17 16.39 9.16
N PRO A 62 1.84 15.33 9.91
CA PRO A 62 0.60 14.56 9.70
C PRO A 62 -0.68 15.38 9.93
N GLU A 63 -0.66 16.34 10.85
CA GLU A 63 -1.80 17.20 11.17
C GLU A 63 -2.06 18.21 10.04
N VAL A 64 -0.98 18.75 9.46
CA VAL A 64 -1.09 19.64 8.29
C VAL A 64 -1.54 18.87 7.05
N PHE A 65 -0.98 17.68 6.81
CA PHE A 65 -1.37 16.84 5.67
C PHE A 65 -2.84 16.42 5.74
N SER A 66 -3.30 15.94 6.89
CA SER A 66 -4.70 15.54 7.10
C SER A 66 -5.70 16.70 7.05
N ALA A 67 -5.25 17.94 7.22
CA ALA A 67 -6.07 19.14 7.03
C ALA A 67 -6.06 19.68 5.58
N SER A 68 -5.25 19.09 4.69
CA SER A 68 -5.09 19.54 3.31
C SER A 68 -6.23 19.06 2.39
N ILE A 69 -6.27 19.60 1.15
CA ILE A 69 -7.22 19.14 0.13
C ILE A 69 -6.89 17.72 -0.39
N HIS A 70 -5.69 17.21 -0.09
CA HIS A 70 -5.22 15.89 -0.48
C HIS A 70 -5.21 14.90 0.69
N ALA A 71 -5.94 15.18 1.78
CA ALA A 71 -5.96 14.32 2.97
C ALA A 71 -6.40 12.87 2.69
N ASP A 72 -7.24 12.67 1.67
CA ASP A 72 -7.72 11.36 1.23
C ASP A 72 -6.90 10.77 0.06
N VAL A 73 -5.75 11.35 -0.26
CA VAL A 73 -4.84 10.90 -1.33
C VAL A 73 -3.65 10.18 -0.69
N ASP A 74 -3.35 8.96 -1.15
CA ASP A 74 -2.19 8.23 -0.64
C ASP A 74 -0.88 8.85 -1.16
N CYS A 75 0.20 8.78 -0.38
CA CYS A 75 1.53 9.33 -0.73
C CYS A 75 1.99 8.82 -2.10
N ILE A 76 1.79 7.52 -2.36
CA ILE A 76 2.14 6.86 -3.62
C ILE A 76 1.32 7.32 -4.82
N MET A 77 0.19 8.00 -4.62
CA MET A 77 -0.58 8.56 -5.74
C MET A 77 0.13 9.77 -6.35
N CYS A 78 1.05 10.40 -5.63
CA CYS A 78 1.95 11.42 -6.16
C CYS A 78 3.37 10.87 -6.38
N HIS A 79 3.85 10.02 -5.47
CA HIS A 79 5.13 9.31 -5.54
C HIS A 79 4.99 7.89 -6.12
N MET A 80 4.48 7.81 -7.35
CA MET A 80 4.11 6.53 -7.97
C MET A 80 5.32 5.60 -8.21
N ASP A 81 6.51 6.16 -8.37
CA ASP A 81 7.76 5.41 -8.51
C ASP A 81 8.10 4.58 -7.25
N LEU A 82 7.48 4.90 -6.12
CA LEU A 82 7.67 4.23 -4.83
C LEU A 82 6.63 3.14 -4.53
N GLU A 83 5.66 2.88 -5.43
CA GLU A 83 4.62 1.89 -5.18
C GLU A 83 5.22 0.50 -4.87
N GLY A 84 4.88 -0.04 -3.70
CA GLY A 84 5.31 -1.37 -3.25
C GLY A 84 6.71 -1.42 -2.64
N THR A 85 7.31 -0.27 -2.32
CA THR A 85 8.60 -0.20 -1.62
C THR A 85 8.45 0.10 -0.13
N ASP A 86 9.04 -0.71 0.74
CA ASP A 86 9.02 -0.43 2.19
C ASP A 86 10.07 0.63 2.59
N PHE A 87 11.15 0.71 1.81
CA PHE A 87 12.23 1.69 1.96
C PHE A 87 12.66 2.16 0.58
N HIS A 88 13.04 3.43 0.45
CA HIS A 88 13.47 3.99 -0.82
C HIS A 88 14.84 4.66 -0.70
N ASP A 89 15.49 4.83 -1.85
CA ASP A 89 16.70 5.63 -1.96
C ASP A 89 16.38 7.12 -1.70
N GLU A 90 17.41 7.93 -1.43
CA GLU A 90 17.23 9.36 -1.16
C GLU A 90 16.75 10.14 -2.40
N GLU A 91 17.14 9.69 -3.60
CA GLU A 91 16.78 10.33 -4.85
C GLU A 91 15.55 9.67 -5.46
N VAL A 92 14.42 10.38 -5.39
CA VAL A 92 13.10 9.94 -5.86
C VAL A 92 12.64 10.80 -7.04
N GLU A 93 11.74 10.27 -7.86
CA GLU A 93 11.22 11.04 -9.00
C GLU A 93 10.38 12.24 -8.52
N PRO A 94 10.45 13.40 -9.19
CA PRO A 94 9.55 14.51 -8.91
C PRO A 94 8.08 14.10 -9.14
N VAL A 95 7.20 14.50 -8.22
CA VAL A 95 5.76 14.25 -8.34
C VAL A 95 5.16 14.89 -9.61
N ASP A 96 4.19 14.20 -10.22
CA ASP A 96 3.44 14.71 -11.36
C ASP A 96 2.01 15.10 -10.97
N CYS A 97 1.78 16.41 -10.79
CA CYS A 97 0.45 16.95 -10.47
C CYS A 97 -0.53 16.85 -11.65
N SER A 98 -0.04 16.74 -12.89
CA SER A 98 -0.86 16.81 -14.10
C SER A 98 -1.82 15.65 -14.23
N MET A 99 -1.53 14.51 -13.60
CA MET A 99 -2.39 13.32 -13.57
C MET A 99 -3.82 13.61 -13.05
N CYS A 100 -3.97 14.62 -12.19
CA CYS A 100 -5.26 15.08 -11.69
C CYS A 100 -5.55 16.56 -12.05
N HIS A 101 -4.51 17.37 -12.31
CA HIS A 101 -4.59 18.81 -12.58
C HIS A 101 -4.13 19.18 -13.99
N ASP A 102 -4.80 18.63 -15.01
CA ASP A 102 -4.45 18.79 -16.43
C ASP A 102 -4.30 20.24 -16.94
N ARG A 103 -4.82 21.26 -16.24
CA ARG A 103 -4.84 22.66 -16.71
C ARG A 103 -4.15 23.65 -15.76
N GLU A 104 -3.65 23.15 -14.63
CA GLU A 104 -3.13 23.96 -13.52
C GLU A 104 -1.75 23.50 -13.03
N ALA A 105 -1.26 22.36 -13.52
CA ALA A 105 0.03 21.77 -13.17
C ALA A 105 1.23 22.55 -13.72
#